data_AF-A0A9D4YRU8-F1
#
_entry.id   AF-A0A9D4YRU8-F1
#
_cell.length_a   1.000
_cell.length_b   1.000
_cell.length_c   1.000
_cell.angle_alpha   90.00
_cell.angle_beta   90.00
_cell.angle_gamma   90.00
#
_symmetry.space_group_name_H-M   'P 1'
#
loop_
_entity.id
_entity.type
_entity.pdbx_description
1 polymer ?
#
loop_
_entity_poly.entity_id
_entity_poly.type
_entity_poly.pdbx_seq_one_letter_code
_entity_poly.pdbx_strand_id
1 'polypeptide(L)'
;MKQLQGREPEDVMAFLCDVYGPESARHAIELRTRNQASSPAWHQYRNGLVTASIAHGCMTKARTFLRSKKNVTIDPFLKVITQKAQVRTTAMREGAEKEAIARDTYKQWMEAQGHELTIQTVGLVLHPENKMEGKSGRKWLKNFLPEALELEVGVVVETIDGGA
;
A
#
# COMPACT_ATOMS: atom_id res chain seq x y z
N MET A 1 11.98 -10.29 -11.33
CA MET A 1 11.89 -9.16 -12.29
C MET A 1 12.58 -9.39 -13.65
N LYS A 2 13.51 -10.35 -13.83
CA LYS A 2 14.10 -10.65 -15.17
C LYS A 2 13.07 -11.01 -16.25
N GLN A 3 11.89 -11.51 -15.88
CA GLN A 3 10.85 -11.95 -16.82
C GLN A 3 10.09 -10.81 -17.53
N LEU A 4 10.27 -9.56 -17.10
CA LEU A 4 9.55 -8.39 -17.62
C LEU A 4 10.44 -7.45 -18.45
N GLN A 5 11.74 -7.75 -18.60
CA GLN A 5 12.64 -6.93 -19.41
C GLN A 5 12.30 -7.07 -20.91
N GLY A 6 12.10 -5.95 -21.60
CA GLY A 6 11.84 -5.91 -23.04
C GLY A 6 10.39 -6.20 -23.44
N ARG A 7 9.46 -6.30 -22.49
CA ARG A 7 8.02 -6.42 -22.77
C ARG A 7 7.39 -5.04 -22.96
N GLU A 8 6.37 -4.97 -23.81
CA GLU A 8 5.56 -3.76 -23.94
C GLU A 8 4.82 -3.48 -22.62
N PRO A 9 4.57 -2.20 -22.28
CA PRO A 9 3.90 -1.82 -21.04
C PRO A 9 2.58 -2.57 -20.82
N GLU A 10 1.79 -2.77 -21.87
CA GLU A 10 0.51 -3.47 -21.84
C GLU A 10 0.66 -4.93 -21.41
N ASP A 11 1.70 -5.63 -21.89
CA ASP A 11 1.99 -7.02 -21.52
C ASP A 11 2.46 -7.15 -20.07
N VAL A 12 3.26 -6.18 -19.62
CA VAL A 12 3.66 -6.08 -18.22
C VAL A 12 2.43 -5.89 -17.34
N MET A 13 1.52 -5.02 -17.76
CA MET A 13 0.30 -4.75 -17.01
C MET A 13 -0.66 -5.94 -16.97
N ALA A 14 -0.86 -6.63 -18.08
CA ALA A 14 -1.67 -7.84 -18.15
C ALA A 14 -1.11 -8.94 -17.22
N PHE A 15 0.21 -9.15 -17.25
CA PHE A 15 0.89 -10.07 -16.35
C PHE A 15 0.70 -9.70 -14.87
N LEU A 16 0.84 -8.42 -14.51
CA LEU A 16 0.63 -7.98 -13.13
C LEU A 16 -0.82 -8.17 -12.67
N CYS A 17 -1.80 -7.95 -13.55
CA CYS A 17 -3.21 -8.20 -13.25
C CYS A 17 -3.49 -9.70 -13.06
N ASP A 18 -2.85 -10.57 -13.84
CA ASP A 18 -2.99 -12.03 -13.70
C ASP A 18 -2.37 -12.53 -12.39
N VAL A 19 -1.19 -12.01 -12.03
CA VAL A 19 -0.47 -12.42 -10.80
C VAL A 19 -1.12 -11.88 -9.53
N TYR A 20 -1.59 -10.63 -9.53
CA TYR A 20 -2.07 -9.93 -8.32
C TYR A 20 -3.57 -9.66 -8.28
N GLY A 21 -4.29 -9.88 -9.39
CA GLY A 21 -5.74 -9.68 -9.46
C GLY A 21 -6.56 -10.69 -8.66
N PRO A 22 -6.24 -12.01 -8.69
CA PRO A 22 -7.00 -13.01 -7.96
C PRO A 22 -7.05 -12.72 -6.46
N GLU A 23 -8.24 -12.83 -5.86
CA GLU A 23 -8.43 -12.63 -4.42
C GLU A 23 -7.54 -13.55 -3.58
N SER A 24 -7.39 -14.81 -4.00
CA SER A 24 -6.50 -15.77 -3.35
C SER A 24 -5.04 -15.33 -3.34
N ALA A 25 -4.56 -14.70 -4.42
CA ALA A 25 -3.22 -14.15 -4.50
C ALA A 25 -3.05 -12.96 -3.55
N ARG A 26 -4.02 -12.04 -3.52
CA ARG A 26 -4.03 -10.89 -2.61
C ARG A 26 -4.07 -11.32 -1.14
N HIS A 27 -4.91 -12.30 -0.81
CA HIS A 27 -5.00 -12.86 0.53
C HIS A 27 -3.70 -13.58 0.95
N ALA A 28 -3.10 -14.36 0.05
CA ALA A 28 -1.81 -15.01 0.32
C ALA A 28 -0.68 -14.00 0.57
N ILE A 29 -0.71 -12.85 -0.12
CA ILE A 29 0.24 -11.76 0.11
C ILE A 29 0.01 -11.15 1.50
N GLU A 30 -1.23 -10.80 1.85
CA GLU A 30 -1.60 -10.28 3.18
C GLU A 30 -1.06 -11.19 4.29
N LEU A 31 -1.38 -12.49 4.25
CA LEU A 31 -0.94 -13.47 5.25
C LEU A 31 0.59 -13.52 5.39
N ARG A 32 1.33 -13.56 4.26
CA ARG A 32 2.80 -13.63 4.24
C ARG A 32 3.48 -12.35 4.72
N THR A 33 2.72 -11.27 4.81
CA THR A 33 3.21 -9.92 5.09
C THR A 33 2.71 -9.37 6.44
N ARG A 34 1.94 -10.14 7.22
CA ARG A 34 1.47 -9.75 8.57
C ARG A 34 2.58 -9.37 9.54
N ASN A 35 3.76 -9.99 9.42
CA ASN A 35 4.92 -9.66 10.26
C ASN A 35 5.66 -8.39 9.80
N GLN A 36 5.09 -7.65 8.84
CA GLN A 36 5.50 -6.33 8.38
C GLN A 36 7.02 -6.20 8.17
N ALA A 37 7.66 -5.24 8.85
CA ALA A 37 9.07 -4.91 8.69
C ALA A 37 10.03 -6.07 8.98
N SER A 38 9.59 -7.11 9.71
CA SER A 38 10.39 -8.32 9.96
C SER A 38 10.26 -9.38 8.86
N SER A 39 9.27 -9.28 7.97
CA SER A 39 9.08 -10.21 6.86
C SER A 39 9.91 -9.81 5.64
N PRO A 40 10.77 -10.68 5.09
CA PRO A 40 11.42 -10.42 3.81
C PRO A 40 10.43 -10.22 2.67
N ALA A 41 9.28 -10.91 2.71
CA ALA A 41 8.23 -10.77 1.71
C ALA A 41 7.62 -9.36 1.72
N TRP A 42 7.50 -8.71 2.89
CA TRP A 42 7.04 -7.32 3.02
C TRP A 42 7.88 -6.37 2.19
N HIS A 43 9.20 -6.46 2.33
CA HIS A 43 10.15 -5.62 1.60
C HIS A 43 10.15 -5.91 0.10
N GLN A 44 9.97 -7.19 -0.27
CA GLN A 44 9.89 -7.60 -1.68
C GLN A 44 8.63 -7.05 -2.36
N TYR A 45 7.45 -7.22 -1.75
CA TYR A 45 6.20 -6.78 -2.36
C TYR A 45 6.05 -5.27 -2.38
N ARG A 46 6.53 -4.54 -1.36
CA ARG A 46 6.45 -3.07 -1.34
C ARG A 46 7.31 -2.40 -2.40
N ASN A 47 8.39 -3.04 -2.84
CA ASN A 47 9.24 -2.49 -3.89
C ASN A 47 8.51 -2.53 -5.24
N GLY A 48 8.22 -1.37 -5.81
CA GLY A 48 7.44 -1.30 -7.05
C GLY A 48 5.97 -0.99 -6.83
N LEU A 49 5.49 -0.92 -5.58
CA LEU A 49 4.10 -0.58 -5.25
C LEU A 49 3.99 0.80 -4.62
N VAL A 50 2.89 1.50 -4.93
CA VAL A 50 2.53 2.77 -4.30
C VAL A 50 1.77 2.46 -3.02
N THR A 51 2.40 2.55 -1.85
CA THR A 51 1.72 2.37 -0.55
C THR A 51 1.09 3.68 -0.06
N ALA A 52 0.14 3.60 0.87
CA ALA A 52 -0.52 4.79 1.45
C ALA A 52 0.48 5.85 1.93
N SER A 53 1.55 5.43 2.63
CA SER A 53 2.60 6.31 3.14
C SER A 53 3.38 7.10 2.06
N ILE A 54 3.36 6.66 0.80
CA ILE A 54 4.05 7.33 -0.33
C ILE A 54 3.10 7.82 -1.41
N ALA A 55 1.80 7.51 -1.31
CA ALA A 55 0.79 7.82 -2.32
C ALA A 55 0.74 9.30 -2.68
N HIS A 56 0.75 10.18 -1.68
CA HIS A 56 0.78 11.63 -1.90
C HIS A 56 2.06 12.10 -2.62
N GLY A 57 3.21 11.53 -2.28
CA GLY A 57 4.48 11.81 -2.93
C GLY A 57 4.49 11.37 -4.40
N CYS A 58 3.95 10.17 -4.68
CA CYS A 58 3.74 9.67 -6.03
C CYS A 58 2.78 10.58 -6.82
N MET A 59 1.66 10.99 -6.23
CA MET A 59 0.66 11.87 -6.85
C MET A 59 1.28 13.19 -7.28
N THR A 60 2.00 13.83 -6.37
CA THR A 60 2.61 15.15 -6.62
C THR A 60 3.60 15.07 -7.76
N LYS A 61 4.44 14.04 -7.78
CA LYS A 61 5.41 13.81 -8.85
C LYS A 61 4.73 13.48 -10.17
N ALA A 62 3.75 12.56 -10.17
CA ALA A 62 2.92 12.22 -11.32
C ALA A 62 2.31 13.46 -12.00
N ARG A 63 1.69 14.33 -11.20
CA ARG A 63 1.09 15.59 -11.69
C ARG A 63 2.13 16.51 -12.34
N THR A 64 3.33 16.59 -11.78
CA THR A 64 4.43 17.38 -12.36
C THR A 64 4.86 16.85 -13.73
N PHE A 65 5.01 15.53 -13.90
CA PHE A 65 5.33 14.96 -15.22
C PHE A 65 4.21 15.21 -16.22
N LEU A 66 2.95 15.02 -15.81
CA LEU A 66 1.79 15.18 -16.69
C LEU A 66 1.54 16.63 -17.12
N ARG A 67 1.91 17.61 -16.29
CA ARG A 67 1.72 19.04 -16.57
C ARG A 67 2.92 19.68 -17.27
N SER A 68 4.10 19.06 -17.22
CA SER A 68 5.29 19.63 -17.84
C SER A 68 5.21 19.57 -19.36
N LYS A 69 5.48 20.71 -20.01
CA LYS A 69 5.68 20.82 -21.46
C LYS A 69 7.11 20.45 -21.89
N LYS A 70 8.03 20.30 -20.92
CA LYS A 70 9.43 19.89 -21.14
C LYS A 70 9.59 18.39 -20.85
N ASN A 71 10.58 17.76 -21.48
CA ASN A 71 11.01 16.39 -21.14
C ASN A 71 11.46 16.35 -19.67
N VAL A 72 10.61 15.81 -18.81
CA VAL A 72 10.95 15.58 -17.40
C VAL A 72 11.32 14.11 -17.25
N THR A 73 12.45 13.84 -16.62
CA THR A 73 12.91 12.48 -16.34
C THR A 73 12.02 11.81 -15.30
N ILE A 74 11.64 10.56 -15.52
CA ILE A 74 10.76 9.80 -14.59
C ILE A 74 11.51 9.30 -13.34
N ASP A 75 12.83 9.44 -13.30
CA ASP A 75 13.68 8.93 -12.22
C ASP A 75 13.24 9.35 -10.82
N PRO A 76 12.78 10.60 -10.56
CA PRO A 76 12.30 10.98 -9.24
C PRO A 76 11.02 10.24 -8.82
N PHE A 77 10.20 9.79 -9.77
CA PHE A 77 9.03 8.94 -9.51
C PHE A 77 9.46 7.53 -9.17
N LEU A 78 10.31 6.96 -10.03
CA LEU A 78 10.84 5.61 -9.85
C LEU A 78 11.55 5.50 -8.50
N LYS A 79 12.38 6.47 -8.13
CA LYS A 79 13.06 6.51 -6.83
C LYS A 79 12.10 6.48 -5.63
N VAL A 80 10.90 7.03 -5.76
CA VAL A 80 9.87 7.00 -4.70
C VAL A 80 9.21 5.63 -4.61
N ILE A 81 8.94 4.98 -5.74
CA ILE A 81 8.25 3.69 -5.77
C ILE A 81 9.20 2.52 -5.48
N THR A 82 10.47 2.64 -5.89
CA THR A 82 11.51 1.64 -5.62
C THR A 82 12.22 1.89 -4.29
N GLN A 83 11.58 2.62 -3.37
CA GLN A 83 12.21 3.21 -2.19
C GLN A 83 13.09 2.20 -1.41
N LYS A 84 14.36 2.59 -1.22
CA LYS A 84 15.38 1.91 -0.40
C LYS A 84 15.73 2.67 0.90
N ALA A 85 15.07 3.80 1.17
CA ALA A 85 15.50 4.68 2.26
C ALA A 85 14.80 4.32 3.59
N GLN A 86 15.53 3.61 4.46
CA GLN A 86 15.20 3.52 5.88
C GLN A 86 15.61 4.83 6.58
N VAL A 87 14.77 5.86 6.55
CA VAL A 87 14.94 6.95 7.52
C VAL A 87 14.30 6.46 8.83
N ARG A 88 15.13 6.19 9.84
CA ARG A 88 14.68 5.89 11.20
C ARG A 88 14.95 7.10 12.08
N THR A 89 13.99 8.03 12.13
CA THR A 89 14.09 9.15 13.08
C THR A 89 13.74 8.66 14.49
N THR A 90 14.15 9.41 15.51
CA THR A 90 13.76 9.13 16.91
C THR A 90 12.24 9.08 17.05
N ALA A 91 11.51 10.01 16.41
CA ALA A 91 10.05 10.03 16.43
C ALA A 91 9.43 8.76 15.81
N MET A 92 10.01 8.22 14.73
CA MET A 92 9.53 6.98 14.13
C MET A 92 9.77 5.76 15.02
N ARG A 93 10.92 5.71 15.70
CA ARG A 93 11.21 4.65 16.67
C ARG A 93 10.23 4.70 17.85
N GLU A 94 10.03 5.90 18.42
CA GLU A 94 9.06 6.07 19.50
C GLU A 94 7.64 5.69 19.07
N GLY A 95 7.23 6.06 17.85
CA GLY A 95 5.94 5.66 17.30
C GLY A 95 5.77 4.14 17.27
N ALA A 96 6.77 3.41 16.78
CA ALA A 96 6.75 1.95 16.73
C ALA A 96 6.74 1.30 18.12
N GLU A 97 7.47 1.86 19.08
CA GLU A 97 7.51 1.35 20.47
C GLU A 97 6.18 1.57 21.21
N LYS A 98 5.51 2.71 20.96
CA LYS A 98 4.26 3.10 21.63
C LYS A 98 3.00 2.53 20.97
N GLU A 99 3.09 2.01 19.75
CA GLU A 99 1.94 1.52 18.98
C GLU A 99 1.15 0.43 19.72
N ALA A 100 1.84 -0.55 20.30
CA ALA A 100 1.19 -1.63 21.05
C ALA A 100 0.43 -1.10 22.28
N ILE A 101 1.05 -0.16 23.01
CA ILE A 101 0.44 0.45 24.20
C ILE A 101 -0.80 1.26 23.80
N ALA A 102 -0.70 2.06 22.73
CA ALA A 102 -1.81 2.86 22.23
C ALA A 102 -3.00 1.99 21.81
N ARG A 103 -2.74 0.89 21.10
CA ARG A 103 -3.73 -0.11 20.69
C ARG A 103 -4.45 -0.74 21.89
N ASP A 104 -3.69 -1.20 22.88
CA ASP A 104 -4.26 -1.87 24.05
C ASP A 104 -5.06 -0.88 24.93
N THR A 105 -4.59 0.36 25.03
CA THR A 105 -5.32 1.45 25.71
C THR A 105 -6.64 1.76 25.01
N TYR A 106 -6.64 1.83 23.67
CA TYR A 106 -7.84 2.05 22.89
C TYR A 106 -8.86 0.93 23.06
N LYS A 107 -8.40 -0.33 23.06
CA LYS A 107 -9.26 -1.50 23.32
C LYS A 107 -9.95 -1.40 24.68
N GLN A 108 -9.20 -1.15 25.75
CA GLN A 108 -9.75 -1.03 27.10
C GLN A 108 -10.78 0.11 27.20
N TRP A 109 -10.51 1.24 26.53
CA TRP A 109 -11.42 2.39 26.53
C TRP A 109 -12.75 2.09 25.83
N MET A 110 -12.72 1.37 24.70
CA MET A 110 -13.92 0.94 23.98
C MET A 110 -14.70 -0.15 24.73
N GLU A 111 -14.01 -1.13 25.32
CA GLU A 111 -14.64 -2.17 26.15
C GLU A 111 -15.33 -1.56 27.39
N ALA A 112 -14.74 -0.52 27.99
CA ALA A 112 -15.35 0.22 29.09
C ALA A 112 -16.63 0.98 28.68
N GLN A 113 -16.81 1.27 27.39
CA GLN A 113 -18.03 1.85 26.84
C GLN A 113 -19.08 0.80 26.44
N GLY A 114 -18.78 -0.48 26.63
CA GLY A 114 -19.67 -1.59 26.27
C GLY A 114 -19.53 -2.04 24.81
N HIS A 115 -18.48 -1.62 24.10
CA HIS A 115 -18.21 -2.11 22.75
C HIS A 115 -17.36 -3.37 22.78
N GLU A 116 -17.83 -4.42 22.09
CA GLU A 116 -17.01 -5.60 21.81
C GLU A 116 -16.19 -5.35 20.53
N LEU A 117 -14.88 -5.53 20.63
CA LEU A 117 -13.98 -5.28 19.51
C LEU A 117 -12.87 -6.33 19.38
N THR A 118 -12.59 -6.65 18.12
CA THR A 118 -11.46 -7.51 17.76
C THR A 118 -10.42 -6.68 17.03
N ILE A 119 -9.19 -6.76 17.53
CA ILE A 119 -8.03 -6.11 16.93
C ILE A 119 -7.20 -7.18 16.24
N GLN A 120 -7.04 -7.06 14.94
CA GLN A 120 -6.25 -7.99 14.14
C GLN A 120 -5.02 -7.33 13.54
N THR A 121 -3.91 -8.06 13.51
CA THR A 121 -2.74 -7.66 12.73
C THR A 121 -2.94 -8.08 11.29
N VAL A 122 -2.91 -7.10 10.38
CA VAL A 122 -2.97 -7.35 8.94
C VAL A 122 -1.65 -7.03 8.25
N GLY A 123 -1.40 -7.74 7.16
CA GLY A 123 -0.28 -7.50 6.25
C GLY A 123 -0.62 -6.46 5.18
N LEU A 124 0.04 -6.59 4.03
CA LEU A 124 -0.17 -5.73 2.88
C LEU A 124 -1.44 -6.14 2.14
N VAL A 125 -2.45 -5.26 2.15
CA VAL A 125 -3.72 -5.50 1.44
C VAL A 125 -3.71 -4.84 0.07
N LEU A 126 -3.68 -5.63 -1.00
CA LEU A 126 -3.75 -5.09 -2.35
C LEU A 126 -5.19 -4.71 -2.73
N HIS A 127 -5.38 -3.47 -3.17
CA HIS A 127 -6.70 -2.98 -3.58
C HIS A 127 -7.25 -3.77 -4.78
N PRO A 128 -8.50 -4.28 -4.71
CA PRO A 128 -9.09 -5.14 -5.75
C PRO A 128 -9.29 -4.45 -7.10
N GLU A 129 -9.49 -3.12 -7.11
CA GLU A 129 -9.86 -2.39 -8.34
C GLU A 129 -8.69 -2.00 -9.24
N ASN A 130 -7.56 -2.71 -9.17
CA ASN A 130 -6.49 -2.57 -10.15
C ASN A 130 -6.84 -3.21 -11.51
N LYS A 131 -8.12 -3.19 -11.94
CA LYS A 131 -8.49 -3.43 -13.33
C LYS A 131 -8.00 -2.26 -14.15
N MET A 132 -6.77 -2.38 -14.61
CA MET A 132 -6.15 -1.53 -15.61
C MET A 132 -6.85 -1.73 -16.95
N GLU A 133 -8.08 -1.23 -17.07
CA GLU A 133 -8.81 -1.21 -18.34
C GLU A 133 -8.04 -0.34 -19.34
N GLY A 134 -7.17 -0.93 -20.17
CA GLY A 134 -6.73 -0.46 -21.50
C GLY A 134 -6.43 1.04 -21.70
N LYS A 135 -6.18 1.81 -20.64
CA LYS A 135 -6.09 3.26 -20.68
C LYS A 135 -4.61 3.60 -20.64
N SER A 136 -4.11 4.10 -21.78
CA SER A 136 -2.77 4.69 -21.96
C SER A 136 -2.20 5.26 -20.65
N GLY A 137 -0.96 4.95 -20.30
CA GLY A 137 -0.36 5.23 -18.97
C GLY A 137 -0.49 6.66 -18.43
N ARG A 138 -0.76 7.66 -19.30
CA ARG A 138 -1.10 9.04 -18.87
C ARG A 138 -2.50 9.18 -18.26
N LYS A 139 -3.46 8.40 -18.75
CA LYS A 139 -4.86 8.36 -18.26
C LYS A 139 -4.96 7.57 -16.96
N TRP A 140 -4.12 6.55 -16.78
CA TRP A 140 -3.95 5.85 -15.50
C TRP A 140 -3.47 6.79 -14.39
N LEU A 141 -2.37 7.53 -14.59
CA LEU A 141 -1.85 8.47 -13.57
C LEU A 141 -2.86 9.56 -13.17
N LYS A 142 -3.80 9.94 -14.05
CA LYS A 142 -4.83 10.94 -13.75
C LYS A 142 -5.98 10.38 -12.91
N ASN A 143 -6.36 9.11 -13.11
CA ASN A 143 -7.55 8.51 -12.50
C ASN A 143 -7.22 7.63 -11.28
N PHE A 144 -6.02 7.04 -11.21
CA PHE A 144 -5.66 6.01 -10.24
C PHE A 144 -5.19 6.55 -8.88
N LEU A 145 -4.46 7.66 -8.89
CA LEU A 145 -3.85 8.20 -7.68
C LEU A 145 -4.84 8.77 -6.64
N PRO A 146 -6.06 9.23 -6.98
CA PRO A 146 -7.08 9.57 -5.98
C PRO A 146 -7.71 8.35 -5.30
N GLU A 147 -7.83 7.22 -6.00
CA GLU A 147 -8.50 5.98 -5.53
C GLU A 147 -7.54 5.00 -4.85
N ALA A 148 -6.25 5.01 -5.19
CA ALA A 148 -5.22 4.17 -4.58
C ALA A 148 -4.86 4.55 -3.12
N LEU A 149 -5.71 5.34 -2.45
CA LEU A 149 -5.50 5.79 -1.07
C LEU A 149 -5.69 4.68 -0.02
N GLU A 150 -6.27 3.53 -0.40
CA GLU A 150 -6.65 2.45 0.54
C GLU A 150 -5.73 1.23 0.44
N LEU A 151 -4.42 1.46 0.54
CA LEU A 151 -3.48 0.40 0.93
C LEU A 151 -3.30 0.47 2.45
N GLU A 152 -4.28 -0.08 3.17
CA GLU A 152 -4.22 -0.16 4.62
C GLU A 152 -3.07 -1.08 5.04
N VAL A 153 -2.18 -0.49 5.82
CA VAL A 153 -1.25 -1.20 6.68
C VAL A 153 -1.64 -0.75 8.06
N GLY A 154 -2.38 -1.58 8.79
CA GLY A 154 -2.88 -1.15 10.08
C GLY A 154 -3.82 -2.15 10.71
N VAL A 155 -3.90 -2.10 12.03
CA VAL A 155 -4.86 -2.86 12.82
C VAL A 155 -6.27 -2.59 12.31
N VAL A 156 -6.96 -3.63 11.86
CA VAL A 156 -8.40 -3.54 11.60
C VAL A 156 -9.11 -3.69 12.94
N VAL A 157 -9.94 -2.70 13.27
CA VAL A 157 -10.83 -2.72 14.43
C VAL A 157 -12.21 -3.05 13.90
N GLU A 158 -12.69 -4.26 14.15
CA GLU A 158 -14.09 -4.61 13.89
C GLU A 158 -14.88 -4.41 15.18
N THR A 159 -15.84 -3.48 15.16
CA THR A 159 -16.86 -3.33 16.20
C THR A 159 -18.01 -4.27 15.89
N ILE A 160 -18.30 -5.19 16.80
CA ILE A 160 -19.50 -6.02 16.69
C ILE A 160 -20.59 -5.23 17.42
N ASP A 161 -21.45 -4.55 16.66
CA ASP A 161 -22.64 -3.92 17.24
C ASP A 161 -23.57 -5.03 17.73
N GLY A 162 -23.43 -5.40 19.00
CA GLY A 162 -24.37 -6.25 19.72
C GLY A 162 -25.68 -5.50 19.90
N GLY A 163 -26.60 -5.68 18.96
CA GLY A 163 -27.99 -5.26 19.11
C GLY A 163 -28.58 -5.91 20.37
N ALA A 164 -28.90 -5.08 21.35
CA ALA A 164 -29.75 -5.42 22.49
C ALA A 164 -31.23 -5.41 22.09
#